data_AF-A0A534ZYR9-F1
#
_entry.id   AF-A0A534ZYR9-F1
#
_cell.length_a   1.000
_cell.length_b   1.000
_cell.length_c   1.000
_cell.angle_alpha   90.00
_cell.angle_beta   90.00
_cell.angle_gamma   90.00
#
_symmetry.space_group_name_H-M   'P 1'
#
loop_
_entity.id
_entity.type
_entity.pdbx_description
1 polymer ?
#
loop_
_entity_poly.entity_id
_entity_poly.type
_entity_poly.pdbx_seq_one_letter_code
_entity_poly.pdbx_strand_id
1 'polypeptide(L)'
;MATASRSRAPAATKQRPRVPLAALAAADAARSWGVPALALAVIALLTALAAAGAVATAAALAGTVAAALVLLLYIGERPLVTQARSPRERGLGAGLALVWFVACYGPFHARLFPGTPLLDGAQVTAAGRGLPLRIPAAGRSAVDLVLEGQLAESPSGNVAPPVNYSLTLESAGGPRVIKGTFEDRLSTRRLGRRGTATVHQRHSADVRVLANPGRGDLTVTHVVLEPESAQPITVSAYPHPLPGPLVLGLLAAALLAAVIAFDRLGPVPETDGALTLSTAAVLGTALIFWTSNAVRPDFSALIGSMIFGGPLGFIAGAALWWMAKRLIAGPAR
;
A
#
# COMPACT_ATOMS: atom_id res chain seq x y z
N MET A 1 -59.66 57.02 52.25
CA MET A 1 -58.35 56.34 52.41
C MET A 1 -58.37 55.08 51.57
N ALA A 2 -57.69 55.10 50.41
CA ALA A 2 -57.58 53.96 49.51
C ALA A 2 -56.17 53.35 49.68
N THR A 3 -56.09 52.13 50.20
CA THR A 3 -54.84 51.36 50.24
C THR A 3 -54.65 50.65 48.91
N ALA A 4 -53.69 51.13 48.12
CA ALA A 4 -53.29 50.54 46.86
C ALA A 4 -52.71 49.13 47.06
N SER A 5 -53.34 48.14 46.44
CA SER A 5 -52.82 46.78 46.29
C SER A 5 -51.58 46.82 45.40
N ARG A 6 -50.39 46.57 45.98
CA ARG A 6 -49.15 46.39 45.22
C ARG A 6 -49.24 45.07 44.43
N SER A 7 -49.28 45.19 43.11
CA SER A 7 -49.08 44.06 42.18
C SER A 7 -47.74 43.39 42.46
N ARG A 8 -47.76 42.13 42.84
CA ARG A 8 -46.58 41.28 42.98
C ARG A 8 -46.06 40.97 41.57
N ALA A 9 -44.90 41.51 41.22
CA ALA A 9 -44.23 41.18 39.97
C ALA A 9 -43.92 39.66 39.93
N PRO A 10 -44.08 38.98 38.78
CA PRO A 10 -43.75 37.58 38.68
C PRO A 10 -42.24 37.39 38.87
N ALA A 11 -41.87 36.38 39.66
CA ALA A 11 -40.48 36.03 39.91
C ALA A 11 -39.78 35.74 38.58
N ALA A 12 -38.74 36.51 38.29
CA ALA A 12 -37.87 36.28 37.14
C ALA A 12 -37.31 34.84 37.23
N THR A 13 -37.73 33.99 36.32
CA THR A 13 -37.18 32.66 36.11
C THR A 13 -35.68 32.83 35.84
N LYS A 14 -34.82 32.37 36.76
CA LYS A 14 -33.36 32.30 36.55
C LYS A 14 -33.12 31.54 35.24
N GLN A 15 -32.74 32.26 34.19
CA GLN A 15 -32.27 31.66 32.94
C GLN A 15 -31.08 30.78 33.29
N ARG A 16 -31.22 29.46 33.10
CA ARG A 16 -30.08 28.54 33.15
C ARG A 16 -29.02 29.06 32.16
N PRO A 17 -27.74 29.10 32.55
CA PRO A 17 -26.68 29.52 31.64
C PRO A 17 -26.75 28.67 30.37
N ARG A 18 -26.95 29.34 29.22
CA ARG A 18 -26.86 28.70 27.90
C ARG A 18 -25.41 28.28 27.74
N VAL A 19 -25.13 26.99 27.94
CA VAL A 19 -23.82 26.45 27.60
C VAL A 19 -23.61 26.75 26.10
N PRO A 20 -22.52 27.40 25.70
CA PRO A 20 -22.31 27.79 24.31
C PRO A 20 -22.17 26.53 23.46
N LEU A 21 -23.28 26.09 22.87
CA LEU A 21 -23.36 24.89 22.04
C LEU A 21 -22.33 24.91 20.90
N ALA A 22 -22.00 26.09 20.38
CA ALA A 22 -20.96 26.27 19.38
C ALA A 22 -19.54 25.98 19.94
N ALA A 23 -19.24 26.34 21.18
CA ALA A 23 -17.94 26.07 21.79
C ALA A 23 -17.80 24.58 22.18
N LEU A 24 -18.89 23.95 22.63
CA LEU A 24 -18.92 22.50 22.83
C LEU A 24 -18.78 21.74 21.50
N ALA A 25 -19.51 22.15 20.46
CA ALA A 25 -19.41 21.55 19.13
C ALA A 25 -18.03 21.76 18.50
N ALA A 26 -17.41 22.92 18.67
CA ALA A 26 -16.05 23.18 18.22
C ALA A 26 -15.01 22.35 18.99
N ALA A 27 -15.19 22.17 20.30
CA ALA A 27 -14.33 21.30 21.11
C ALA A 27 -14.48 19.82 20.72
N ASP A 28 -15.70 19.34 20.48
CA ASP A 28 -15.96 17.98 19.99
C ASP A 28 -15.46 17.76 18.55
N ALA A 29 -15.59 18.77 17.69
CA ALA A 29 -15.00 18.77 16.35
C ALA A 29 -13.47 18.73 16.42
N ALA A 30 -12.83 19.59 17.21
CA ALA A 30 -11.38 19.58 17.38
C ALA A 30 -10.87 18.24 17.95
N ARG A 31 -11.60 17.66 18.90
CA ARG A 31 -11.24 16.37 19.52
C ARG A 31 -11.39 15.19 18.56
N SER A 32 -12.35 15.26 17.64
CA SER A 32 -12.57 14.22 16.63
C SER A 32 -11.69 14.35 15.38
N TRP A 33 -11.21 15.56 15.08
CA TRP A 33 -10.34 15.85 13.93
C TRP A 33 -8.85 15.83 14.24
N GLY A 34 -8.43 15.80 15.51
CA GLY A 34 -7.01 15.80 15.87
C GLY A 34 -6.20 14.67 15.20
N VAL A 35 -6.68 13.43 15.27
CA VAL A 35 -6.00 12.27 14.66
C VAL A 35 -5.99 12.36 13.12
N PRO A 36 -7.12 12.62 12.43
CA PRO A 36 -7.12 12.85 10.99
C PRO A 36 -6.21 13.99 10.53
N ALA A 37 -6.26 15.14 11.19
CA ALA A 37 -5.44 16.30 10.84
C ALA A 37 -3.94 15.98 11.01
N LEU A 38 -3.57 15.31 12.09
CA LEU A 38 -2.19 14.89 12.33
C LEU A 38 -1.73 13.88 11.27
N ALA A 39 -2.53 12.86 10.95
CA ALA A 39 -2.19 11.88 9.93
C ALA A 39 -1.97 12.53 8.56
N LEU A 40 -2.87 13.44 8.16
CA LEU A 40 -2.74 14.19 6.91
C LEU A 40 -1.52 15.12 6.91
N ALA A 41 -1.24 15.79 8.03
CA ALA A 41 -0.05 16.63 8.18
C ALA A 41 1.24 15.80 8.06
N VAL A 42 1.29 14.61 8.66
CA VAL A 42 2.43 13.69 8.54
C VAL A 42 2.61 13.24 7.09
N ILE A 43 1.54 12.87 6.39
CA ILE A 43 1.59 12.48 4.97
C ILE A 43 2.13 13.63 4.11
N ALA A 44 1.58 14.84 4.30
CA ALA A 44 2.02 16.03 3.56
C ALA A 44 3.49 16.37 3.83
N LEU A 45 3.91 16.30 5.10
CA LEU A 45 5.29 16.56 5.52
C LEU A 45 6.26 15.55 4.92
N LEU A 46 5.97 14.25 5.01
CA LEU A 46 6.82 13.19 4.45
C LEU A 46 6.95 13.31 2.93
N THR A 47 5.85 13.64 2.25
CA THR A 47 5.85 13.87 0.81
C THR A 47 6.73 15.07 0.45
N ALA A 48 6.61 16.18 1.19
CA ALA A 48 7.44 17.37 1.00
C ALA A 48 8.93 17.11 1.28
N LEU A 49 9.25 16.37 2.35
CA LEU A 49 10.63 16.00 2.69
C LEU A 49 11.25 15.07 1.63
N ALA A 50 10.48 14.12 1.09
CA ALA A 50 10.94 13.28 -0.01
C ALA A 50 11.14 14.09 -1.29
N ALA A 51 10.22 14.99 -1.62
CA ALA A 51 10.34 15.87 -2.79
C ALA A 51 11.54 16.82 -2.69
N ALA A 52 11.88 17.26 -1.47
CA ALA A 52 13.08 18.05 -1.18
C ALA A 52 14.37 17.22 -1.10
N GLY A 53 14.30 15.89 -1.22
CA GLY A 53 15.45 14.99 -1.07
C GLY A 53 16.00 14.89 0.36
N ALA A 54 15.29 15.42 1.36
CA ALA A 54 15.72 15.41 2.76
C ALA A 54 15.55 14.04 3.43
N VAL A 55 14.66 13.20 2.90
CA VAL A 55 14.41 11.83 3.38
C VAL A 55 14.35 10.89 2.18
N ALA A 56 14.91 9.68 2.33
CA ALA A 56 14.82 8.65 1.30
C ALA A 56 13.35 8.33 0.96
N THR A 57 13.03 8.24 -0.34
CA THR A 57 11.67 8.01 -0.83
C THR A 57 11.01 6.78 -0.19
N ALA A 58 11.75 5.69 -0.02
CA ALA A 58 11.25 4.47 0.63
C ALA A 58 10.80 4.72 2.08
N ALA A 59 11.57 5.48 2.86
CA ALA A 59 11.21 5.82 4.24
C ALA A 59 9.99 6.75 4.30
N ALA A 60 9.90 7.72 3.39
CA ALA A 60 8.74 8.61 3.30
C ALA A 60 7.46 7.87 2.89
N LEU A 61 7.55 6.93 1.95
CA LEU A 61 6.44 6.05 1.56
C LEU A 61 6.00 5.16 2.72
N ALA A 62 6.96 4.55 3.42
CA ALA A 62 6.70 3.71 4.58
C ALA A 62 5.96 4.49 5.67
N GLY A 63 6.38 5.72 5.97
CA GLY A 63 5.69 6.59 6.92
C GLY A 63 4.31 7.03 6.43
N THR A 64 4.15 7.28 5.12
CA THR A 64 2.87 7.66 4.51
C THR A 64 1.84 6.53 4.62
N VAL A 65 2.24 5.30 4.31
CA VAL A 65 1.39 4.11 4.47
C VAL A 65 1.03 3.93 5.94
N ALA A 66 2.00 4.01 6.85
CA ALA A 66 1.73 3.89 8.29
C ALA A 66 0.71 4.94 8.78
N ALA A 67 0.88 6.21 8.40
CA ALA A 67 -0.05 7.28 8.75
C ALA A 67 -1.46 7.05 8.17
N ALA A 68 -1.57 6.57 6.93
CA ALA A 68 -2.84 6.22 6.31
C ALA A 68 -3.53 5.04 7.03
N LEU A 69 -2.78 4.01 7.42
CA LEU A 69 -3.31 2.88 8.18
C LEU A 69 -3.79 3.31 9.57
N VAL A 70 -3.07 4.19 10.26
CA VAL A 70 -3.51 4.77 11.54
C VAL A 70 -4.80 5.57 11.38
N LEU A 71 -4.94 6.32 10.28
CA LEU A 71 -6.17 7.04 9.98
C LEU A 71 -7.36 6.07 9.77
N LEU A 72 -7.16 4.99 9.03
CA LEU A 72 -8.20 3.97 8.79
C LEU A 72 -8.59 3.25 10.09
N LEU A 73 -7.62 2.89 10.94
CA LEU A 73 -7.88 2.33 12.26
C LEU A 73 -8.66 3.30 13.13
N TYR A 74 -8.28 4.58 13.15
CA TYR A 74 -9.01 5.58 13.91
C TYR A 74 -10.47 5.66 13.46
N ILE A 75 -10.74 5.63 12.15
CA ILE A 75 -12.11 5.63 11.61
C ILE A 75 -12.88 4.37 12.04
N GLY A 76 -12.28 3.19 11.92
CA GLY A 76 -12.92 1.91 12.24
C GLY A 76 -13.13 1.68 13.74
N GLU A 77 -12.19 2.11 14.58
CA GLU A 77 -12.21 1.86 16.03
C GLU A 77 -12.69 3.04 16.87
N ARG A 78 -12.99 4.19 16.25
CA ARG A 78 -13.54 5.37 16.93
C ARG A 78 -14.60 5.01 17.98
N PRO A 79 -15.58 4.11 17.73
CA PRO A 79 -16.60 3.78 18.72
C PRO A 79 -16.06 3.11 19.98
N LEU A 80 -14.97 2.34 19.90
CA LEU A 80 -14.35 1.72 21.08
C LEU A 80 -13.61 2.74 21.96
N VAL A 81 -13.12 3.81 21.35
CA VAL A 81 -12.38 4.88 22.04
C VAL A 81 -13.33 5.91 22.65
N THR A 82 -14.44 6.22 21.97
CA THR A 82 -15.37 7.27 22.39
C THR A 82 -16.52 6.77 23.26
N GLN A 83 -16.90 5.49 23.18
CA GLN A 83 -17.97 4.94 24.00
C GLN A 83 -17.46 4.37 25.34
N ALA A 84 -18.34 4.34 26.34
CA ALA A 84 -18.10 3.70 27.64
C ALA A 84 -18.14 2.16 27.49
N ARG A 85 -17.15 1.60 26.79
CA ARG A 85 -16.91 0.15 26.67
C ARG A 85 -16.11 -0.37 27.85
N SER A 86 -16.28 -1.65 28.15
CA SER A 86 -15.52 -2.32 29.21
C SER A 86 -14.01 -2.32 28.89
N PRO A 87 -13.13 -2.31 29.91
CA PRO A 87 -11.67 -2.40 29.70
C PRO A 87 -11.25 -3.61 28.85
N ARG A 88 -11.97 -4.73 28.99
CA ARG A 88 -11.73 -5.95 28.21
C ARG A 88 -12.01 -5.76 26.72
N GLU A 89 -13.12 -5.13 26.35
CA GLU A 89 -13.45 -4.82 24.95
C GLU A 89 -12.43 -3.86 24.33
N ARG A 90 -11.97 -2.86 25.10
CA ARG A 90 -10.91 -1.94 24.66
C ARG A 90 -9.58 -2.67 24.44
N GLY A 91 -9.23 -3.61 25.32
CA GLY A 91 -8.03 -4.44 25.17
C GLY A 91 -8.10 -5.35 23.94
N LEU A 92 -9.27 -5.95 23.67
CA LEU A 92 -9.49 -6.76 22.47
C LEU A 92 -9.42 -5.93 21.19
N GLY A 93 -10.02 -4.72 21.20
CA GLY A 93 -9.90 -3.76 20.10
C GLY A 93 -8.44 -3.39 19.84
N ALA A 94 -7.71 -2.94 20.86
CA ALA A 94 -6.29 -2.59 20.72
C ALA A 94 -5.43 -3.76 20.21
N GLY A 95 -5.71 -4.99 20.65
CA GLY A 95 -5.05 -6.20 20.15
C GLY A 95 -5.33 -6.43 18.66
N LEU A 96 -6.60 -6.30 18.24
CA LEU A 96 -6.97 -6.38 16.83
C LEU A 96 -6.33 -5.25 16.01
N ALA A 97 -6.34 -4.01 16.51
CA ALA A 97 -5.72 -2.86 15.88
C ALA A 97 -4.25 -3.11 15.57
N LEU A 98 -3.51 -3.66 16.54
CA LEU A 98 -2.10 -3.99 16.38
C LEU A 98 -1.88 -5.08 15.32
N VAL A 99 -2.64 -6.17 15.40
CA VAL A 99 -2.55 -7.27 14.43
C VAL A 99 -2.91 -6.78 13.03
N TRP A 100 -3.97 -5.99 12.92
CA TRP A 100 -4.42 -5.39 11.68
C TRP A 100 -3.37 -4.48 11.08
N PHE A 101 -2.80 -3.57 11.90
CA PHE A 101 -1.74 -2.66 11.45
C PHE A 101 -0.55 -3.44 10.90
N VAL A 102 -0.05 -4.41 11.66
CA VAL A 102 1.12 -5.22 11.24
C VAL A 102 0.81 -6.02 9.97
N ALA A 103 -0.36 -6.65 9.89
CA ALA A 103 -0.75 -7.46 8.73
C ALA A 103 -0.96 -6.62 7.47
N CYS A 104 -1.54 -5.42 7.59
CA CYS A 104 -1.75 -4.49 6.49
C CYS A 104 -0.47 -3.76 6.08
N TYR A 105 0.40 -3.42 7.03
CA TYR A 105 1.65 -2.70 6.79
C TYR A 105 2.77 -3.60 6.25
N GLY A 106 2.85 -4.83 6.76
CA GLY A 106 3.90 -5.80 6.46
C GLY A 106 4.22 -5.94 4.97
N PRO A 107 3.22 -6.13 4.09
CA PRO A 107 3.46 -6.18 2.66
C PRO A 107 4.14 -4.92 2.12
N PHE A 108 3.66 -3.72 2.44
CA PHE A 108 4.28 -2.48 1.94
C PHE A 108 5.71 -2.34 2.43
N HIS A 109 5.95 -2.62 3.71
CA HIS A 109 7.29 -2.57 4.29
C HIS A 109 8.24 -3.55 3.61
N ALA A 110 7.82 -4.80 3.43
CA ALA A 110 8.63 -5.82 2.77
C ALA A 110 8.96 -5.47 1.31
N ARG A 111 8.07 -4.77 0.60
CA ARG A 111 8.34 -4.30 -0.78
C ARG A 111 9.32 -3.14 -0.82
N LEU A 112 9.23 -2.23 0.15
CA LEU A 112 10.09 -1.05 0.25
C LEU A 112 11.48 -1.38 0.79
N PHE A 113 11.59 -2.43 1.61
CA PHE A 113 12.83 -2.85 2.27
C PHE A 113 13.05 -4.36 2.06
N PRO A 114 13.51 -4.78 0.87
CA PRO A 114 13.71 -6.20 0.53
C PRO A 114 14.88 -6.88 1.29
N GLY A 115 15.60 -6.12 2.13
CA GLY A 115 16.71 -6.62 2.93
C GLY A 115 18.03 -6.68 2.17
N THR A 116 18.96 -7.50 2.66
CA THR A 116 20.29 -7.65 2.08
C THR A 116 20.21 -8.40 0.74
N PRO A 117 20.83 -7.87 -0.34
CA PRO A 117 20.86 -8.56 -1.62
C PRO A 117 21.62 -9.89 -1.52
N LEU A 118 21.11 -10.91 -2.21
CA LEU A 118 21.81 -12.19 -2.44
C LEU A 118 22.91 -12.03 -3.49
N LEU A 119 22.67 -11.14 -4.45
CA LEU A 119 23.59 -10.73 -5.48
C LEU A 119 23.36 -9.24 -5.72
N ASP A 120 24.44 -8.45 -5.68
CA ASP A 120 24.36 -7.00 -5.79
C ASP A 120 25.10 -6.52 -7.04
N GLY A 121 24.35 -6.00 -8.00
CA GLY A 121 24.89 -5.19 -9.08
C GLY A 121 25.78 -5.92 -10.09
N ALA A 122 25.60 -7.22 -10.30
CA ALA A 122 26.42 -7.97 -11.24
C ALA A 122 26.16 -7.54 -12.68
N GLN A 123 27.20 -7.14 -13.41
CA GLN A 123 27.07 -6.71 -14.79
C GLN A 123 27.19 -7.89 -15.76
N VAL A 124 26.24 -8.00 -16.68
CA VAL A 124 26.23 -9.02 -17.74
C VAL A 124 26.11 -8.35 -19.11
N THR A 125 26.92 -8.81 -20.07
CA THR A 125 26.93 -8.30 -21.45
C THR A 125 26.39 -9.32 -22.45
N ALA A 126 26.00 -8.86 -23.64
CA ALA A 126 25.60 -9.73 -24.76
C ALA A 126 26.72 -10.70 -25.17
N ALA A 127 27.98 -10.29 -25.03
CA ALA A 127 29.16 -11.11 -25.32
C ALA A 127 29.43 -12.19 -24.22
N GLY A 128 28.54 -12.35 -23.24
CA GLY A 128 28.65 -13.35 -22.18
C GLY A 128 29.63 -13.00 -21.06
N ARG A 129 30.14 -11.76 -21.00
CA ARG A 129 30.99 -11.33 -19.88
C ARG A 129 30.15 -11.27 -18.61
N GLY A 130 30.66 -11.83 -17.52
CA GLY A 130 29.94 -11.93 -16.24
C GLY A 130 29.12 -13.22 -16.07
N LEU A 131 29.19 -14.14 -17.05
CA LEU A 131 28.56 -15.46 -16.98
C LEU A 131 29.61 -16.58 -16.80
N PRO A 132 29.24 -17.72 -16.18
CA PRO A 132 27.95 -17.97 -15.54
C PRO A 132 27.81 -17.19 -14.22
N LEU A 133 26.61 -16.66 -13.97
CA LEU A 133 26.32 -15.85 -12.80
C LEU A 133 25.56 -16.68 -11.77
N ARG A 134 26.20 -16.98 -10.64
CA ARG A 134 25.59 -17.77 -9.55
C ARG A 134 24.84 -16.85 -8.58
N ILE A 135 23.59 -17.22 -8.28
CA ILE A 135 22.73 -16.57 -7.29
C ILE A 135 22.60 -17.53 -6.08
N PRO A 136 23.09 -17.15 -4.88
CA PRO A 136 23.08 -17.98 -3.69
C PRO A 136 21.66 -18.08 -3.08
N ALA A 137 20.81 -18.86 -3.74
CA ALA A 137 19.39 -19.04 -3.45
C ALA A 137 19.08 -20.28 -2.60
N ALA A 138 20.10 -21.02 -2.15
CA ALA A 138 19.94 -22.22 -1.33
C ALA A 138 18.98 -22.01 -0.14
N GLY A 139 18.07 -22.96 0.04
CA GLY A 139 17.04 -22.96 1.09
C GLY A 139 15.82 -22.09 0.79
N ARG A 140 15.83 -21.24 -0.25
CA ARG A 140 14.74 -20.31 -0.57
C ARG A 140 13.78 -20.88 -1.60
N SER A 141 12.48 -20.68 -1.39
CA SER A 141 11.44 -21.09 -2.33
C SER A 141 11.21 -20.10 -3.47
N ALA A 142 11.61 -18.83 -3.28
CA ALA A 142 11.51 -17.79 -4.29
C ALA A 142 12.60 -16.71 -4.11
N VAL A 143 12.95 -16.04 -5.20
CA VAL A 143 13.93 -14.95 -5.26
C VAL A 143 13.39 -13.86 -6.17
N ASP A 144 13.56 -12.60 -5.78
CA ASP A 144 13.21 -11.45 -6.63
C ASP A 144 14.44 -11.06 -7.45
N LEU A 145 14.38 -11.28 -8.76
CA LEU A 145 15.41 -10.89 -9.72
C LEU A 145 15.11 -9.48 -10.22
N VAL A 146 16.03 -8.55 -9.99
CA VAL A 146 15.99 -7.18 -10.46
C VAL A 146 16.95 -7.03 -11.63
N LEU A 147 16.43 -6.55 -12.75
CA LEU A 147 17.16 -6.35 -14.00
C LEU A 147 17.12 -4.86 -14.31
N GLU A 148 18.25 -4.18 -14.22
CA GLU A 148 18.38 -2.77 -14.58
C GLU A 148 19.17 -2.66 -15.89
N GLY A 149 18.50 -2.23 -16.96
CA GLY A 149 19.10 -2.00 -18.28
C GLY A 149 19.47 -0.53 -18.47
N GLN A 150 20.65 -0.27 -19.02
CA GLN A 150 21.04 1.08 -19.41
C GLN A 150 20.63 1.32 -20.86
N LEU A 151 19.62 2.17 -21.05
CA LEU A 151 19.24 2.65 -22.39
C LEU A 151 20.23 3.74 -22.82
N ALA A 152 20.79 3.60 -24.03
CA ALA A 152 21.73 4.57 -24.57
C ALA A 152 21.10 5.98 -24.59
N GLU A 153 21.85 6.98 -24.11
CA GLU A 153 21.39 8.37 -24.19
C GLU A 153 21.31 8.80 -25.65
N SER A 154 20.17 9.35 -26.05
CA SER A 154 19.99 9.89 -27.39
C SER A 154 20.57 11.31 -27.44
N PRO A 155 21.61 11.57 -28.25
CA PRO A 155 22.27 12.89 -28.31
C PRO A 155 21.34 14.02 -28.79
N SER A 156 20.23 13.66 -29.45
CA SER A 156 19.23 14.58 -30.00
C SER A 156 18.05 14.84 -29.06
N GLY A 157 18.06 14.28 -27.84
CA GLY A 157 16.90 14.33 -26.92
C GLY A 157 15.71 13.47 -27.38
N ASN A 158 15.92 12.61 -28.37
CA ASN A 158 14.92 11.67 -28.88
C ASN A 158 14.82 10.41 -28.00
N VAL A 159 13.78 9.62 -28.23
CA VAL A 159 13.56 8.33 -27.56
C VAL A 159 14.72 7.37 -27.83
N ALA A 160 15.26 6.74 -26.78
CA ALA A 160 16.25 5.67 -26.93
C ALA A 160 15.60 4.41 -27.58
N PRO A 161 16.30 3.71 -28.51
CA PRO A 161 15.75 2.49 -29.09
C PRO A 161 15.52 1.43 -28.00
N PRO A 162 14.45 0.62 -28.11
CA PRO A 162 14.17 -0.42 -27.13
C PRO A 162 15.26 -1.51 -27.17
N VAL A 163 15.56 -2.07 -26.01
CA VAL A 163 16.51 -3.19 -25.86
C VAL A 163 15.73 -4.41 -25.38
N ASN A 164 15.63 -5.45 -26.20
CA ASN A 164 15.06 -6.72 -25.77
C ASN A 164 16.12 -7.55 -25.07
N TYR A 165 15.74 -8.26 -24.02
CA TYR A 165 16.64 -9.17 -23.33
C TYR A 165 16.01 -10.56 -23.18
N SER A 166 16.87 -11.58 -23.20
CA SER A 166 16.53 -12.96 -22.91
C SER A 166 17.59 -13.58 -22.01
N LEU A 167 17.21 -14.02 -20.81
CA LEU A 167 18.09 -14.62 -19.81
C LEU A 167 17.73 -16.09 -19.63
N THR A 168 18.70 -16.99 -19.76
CA THR A 168 18.52 -18.41 -19.45
C THR A 168 19.03 -18.69 -18.04
N LEU A 169 18.13 -19.15 -17.18
CA LEU A 169 18.44 -19.62 -15.84
C LEU A 169 18.38 -21.13 -15.76
N GLU A 170 19.44 -21.71 -15.21
CA GLU A 170 19.47 -23.10 -14.80
C GLU A 170 19.10 -23.23 -13.33
N SER A 171 18.22 -24.20 -13.07
CA SER A 171 17.76 -24.58 -11.75
C SER A 171 17.59 -26.08 -11.69
N ALA A 172 17.46 -26.64 -10.49
CA ALA A 172 17.13 -28.06 -10.30
C ALA A 172 15.81 -28.48 -10.98
N GLY A 173 14.92 -27.52 -11.29
CA GLY A 173 13.68 -27.75 -12.04
C GLY A 173 13.81 -27.63 -13.56
N GLY A 174 15.04 -27.58 -14.09
CA GLY A 174 15.33 -27.40 -15.51
C GLY A 174 15.62 -25.95 -15.94
N PRO A 175 16.04 -25.75 -17.19
CA PRO A 175 16.32 -24.43 -17.74
C PRO A 175 15.04 -23.63 -17.95
N ARG A 176 15.09 -22.34 -17.63
CA ARG A 176 13.98 -21.39 -17.83
C ARG A 176 14.48 -20.15 -18.52
N VAL A 177 13.70 -19.63 -19.46
CA VAL A 177 14.02 -18.41 -20.20
C VAL A 177 13.13 -17.27 -19.74
N ILE A 178 13.74 -16.18 -19.32
CA ILE A 178 13.07 -14.92 -18.97
C ILE A 178 13.29 -13.95 -20.10
N LYS A 179 12.21 -13.38 -20.62
CA LYS A 179 12.25 -12.36 -21.67
C LYS A 179 11.63 -11.07 -21.17
N GLY A 180 12.15 -9.95 -21.65
CA GLY A 180 11.58 -8.63 -21.43
C GLY A 180 12.18 -7.59 -22.35
N THR A 181 11.77 -6.35 -22.17
CA THR A 181 12.19 -5.23 -23.02
C THR A 181 12.40 -4.01 -22.14
N PHE A 182 13.54 -3.35 -22.29
CA PHE A 182 13.72 -2.00 -21.81
C PHE A 182 13.32 -1.04 -22.91
N GLU A 183 12.51 -0.04 -22.57
CA GLU A 183 12.00 0.90 -23.56
C GLU A 183 11.98 2.32 -23.01
N ASP A 184 12.17 3.26 -23.92
CA ASP A 184 11.89 4.66 -23.67
C ASP A 184 10.70 5.05 -24.55
N ARG A 185 9.78 5.88 -24.04
CA ARG A 185 8.60 6.32 -24.79
C ARG A 185 8.30 7.78 -24.50
N LEU A 186 8.06 8.55 -25.56
CA LEU A 186 7.43 9.87 -25.46
C LEU A 186 5.95 9.71 -25.79
N SER A 187 5.09 9.99 -24.81
CA SER A 187 3.65 10.04 -25.03
C SER A 187 3.17 11.50 -24.96
N THR A 188 2.23 11.89 -25.81
CA THR A 188 1.60 13.21 -25.73
C THR A 188 0.31 13.08 -24.93
N ARG A 189 0.24 13.76 -23.78
CA ARG A 189 -0.96 13.80 -22.95
C ARG A 189 -1.66 15.14 -23.13
N ARG A 190 -2.95 15.11 -23.45
CA ARG A 190 -3.75 16.32 -23.59
C ARG A 190 -3.92 17.00 -22.22
N LEU A 191 -3.42 18.23 -22.11
CA LEU A 191 -3.59 19.12 -20.95
C LEU A 191 -4.79 20.05 -21.21
N GLY A 192 -5.99 19.53 -20.99
CA GLY A 192 -7.23 20.29 -21.14
C GLY A 192 -7.58 20.69 -22.58
N ARG A 193 -8.29 21.82 -22.75
CA ARG A 193 -8.91 22.18 -24.03
C ARG A 193 -7.90 22.59 -25.12
N ARG A 194 -6.75 23.19 -24.75
CA ARG A 194 -5.77 23.78 -25.67
C ARG A 194 -4.31 23.37 -25.44
N GLY A 195 -4.00 22.50 -24.47
CA GLY A 195 -2.63 22.07 -24.21
C GLY A 195 -2.39 20.60 -24.54
N THR A 196 -1.18 20.27 -24.95
CA THR A 196 -0.62 18.93 -24.90
C THR A 196 0.71 19.02 -24.15
N ALA A 197 0.96 18.10 -23.25
CA ALA A 197 2.23 17.94 -22.55
C ALA A 197 2.89 16.66 -23.06
N THR A 198 4.18 16.72 -23.36
CA THR A 198 4.98 15.53 -23.60
C THR A 198 5.29 14.89 -22.26
N VAL A 199 4.87 13.64 -22.10
CA VAL A 199 5.15 12.80 -20.94
C VAL A 199 6.19 11.78 -21.37
N HIS A 200 7.38 11.91 -20.80
CA HIS A 200 8.48 10.98 -20.98
C HIS A 200 8.30 9.79 -20.03
N GLN A 201 8.22 8.59 -20.58
CA GLN A 201 8.10 7.34 -19.85
C GLN A 201 9.28 6.45 -20.17
N ARG A 202 10.16 6.22 -19.20
CA ARG A 202 11.33 5.36 -19.33
C ARG A 202 11.13 4.08 -18.52
N HIS A 203 11.16 2.94 -19.19
CA HIS A 203 11.14 1.61 -18.59
C HIS A 203 12.53 0.97 -18.75
N SER A 204 13.42 1.28 -17.82
CA SER A 204 14.82 0.83 -17.82
C SER A 204 15.09 -0.29 -16.83
N ALA A 205 14.06 -0.81 -16.14
CA ALA A 205 14.26 -1.83 -15.13
C ALA A 205 13.02 -2.72 -14.98
N ASP A 206 13.24 -4.01 -14.71
CA ASP A 206 12.20 -5.02 -14.52
C ASP A 206 12.45 -5.83 -13.23
N VAL A 207 11.37 -6.27 -12.57
CA VAL A 207 11.44 -7.18 -11.42
C VAL A 207 10.70 -8.47 -11.74
N ARG A 208 11.36 -9.61 -11.56
CA ARG A 208 10.78 -10.94 -11.77
C ARG A 208 10.91 -11.80 -10.53
N VAL A 209 9.78 -12.33 -10.07
CA VAL A 209 9.76 -13.34 -9.01
C VAL A 209 10.11 -14.70 -9.62
N LEU A 210 11.20 -15.31 -9.15
CA LEU A 210 11.68 -16.61 -9.60
C LEU A 210 11.31 -17.69 -8.59
N ALA A 211 10.45 -18.62 -8.99
CA ALA A 211 10.16 -19.80 -8.19
C ALA A 211 11.36 -20.76 -8.17
N ASN A 212 11.81 -21.15 -6.98
CA ASN A 212 12.91 -22.08 -6.75
C ASN A 212 12.43 -23.35 -6.02
N PRO A 213 11.72 -24.27 -6.73
CA PRO A 213 11.14 -25.45 -6.10
C PRO A 213 12.20 -26.41 -5.54
N GLY A 214 13.36 -26.50 -6.20
CA GLY A 214 14.48 -27.33 -5.76
C GLY A 214 15.27 -26.75 -4.58
N ARG A 215 15.01 -25.50 -4.17
CA ARG A 215 15.70 -24.80 -3.08
C ARG A 215 17.23 -24.85 -3.16
N GLY A 216 17.78 -25.01 -4.36
CA GLY A 216 19.21 -24.95 -4.63
C GLY A 216 19.64 -23.55 -5.07
N ASP A 217 20.92 -23.39 -5.40
CA ASP A 217 21.37 -22.16 -6.05
C ASP A 217 20.86 -22.08 -7.48
N LEU A 218 20.69 -20.85 -7.97
CA LEU A 218 20.28 -20.56 -9.34
C LEU A 218 21.50 -20.06 -10.12
N THR A 219 21.60 -20.41 -11.39
CA THR A 219 22.70 -19.94 -12.24
C THR A 219 22.16 -19.34 -13.52
N VAL A 220 22.56 -18.11 -13.85
CA VAL A 220 22.32 -17.55 -15.18
C VAL A 220 23.45 -18.02 -16.08
N THR A 221 23.13 -18.75 -17.14
CA THR A 221 24.13 -19.36 -18.03
C THR A 221 24.23 -18.67 -19.38
N HIS A 222 23.15 -18.02 -19.82
CA HIS A 222 23.11 -17.36 -21.12
C HIS A 222 22.31 -16.06 -21.07
N VAL A 223 22.78 -15.03 -21.76
CA VAL A 223 22.10 -13.73 -21.90
C VAL A 223 22.18 -13.27 -23.35
N VAL A 224 21.03 -12.91 -23.92
CA VAL A 224 20.92 -12.28 -25.23
C VAL A 224 20.39 -10.87 -25.02
N LEU A 225 21.04 -9.90 -25.65
CA LEU A 225 20.57 -8.52 -25.75
C LEU A 225 20.41 -8.17 -27.21
N GLU A 226 19.28 -7.57 -27.56
CA GLU A 226 19.01 -7.07 -28.91
C GLU A 226 18.82 -5.55 -28.84
N PRO A 227 19.66 -4.75 -29.53
CA PRO A 227 20.80 -5.16 -30.36
C PRO A 227 22.00 -5.67 -29.53
N GLU A 228 22.89 -6.47 -30.12
CA GLU A 228 24.09 -7.01 -29.42
C GLU A 228 25.04 -5.91 -28.92
N SER A 229 24.97 -4.71 -29.51
CA SER A 229 25.71 -3.52 -29.08
C SER A 229 25.09 -2.80 -27.88
N ALA A 230 24.00 -3.32 -27.30
CA ALA A 230 23.38 -2.76 -26.12
C ALA A 230 24.34 -2.69 -24.92
N GLN A 231 24.12 -1.70 -24.06
CA GLN A 231 24.90 -1.56 -22.84
C GLN A 231 24.66 -2.74 -21.88
N PRO A 232 25.60 -3.02 -20.95
CA PRO A 232 25.46 -4.11 -19.99
C PRO A 232 24.18 -3.97 -19.15
N ILE A 233 23.56 -5.12 -18.81
CA ILE A 233 22.49 -5.18 -17.81
C ILE A 233 23.12 -5.36 -16.44
N THR A 234 22.60 -4.64 -15.45
CA THR A 234 22.89 -4.87 -14.04
C THR A 234 21.86 -5.83 -13.46
N VAL A 235 22.33 -6.94 -12.92
CA VAL A 235 21.52 -8.01 -12.34
C VAL A 235 21.72 -8.02 -10.83
N SER A 236 20.64 -7.81 -10.10
CA SER A 236 20.59 -7.94 -8.65
C SER A 236 19.54 -8.98 -8.25
N ALA A 237 19.76 -9.67 -7.13
CA ALA A 237 18.83 -10.66 -6.63
C ALA A 237 18.57 -10.44 -5.14
N TYR A 238 17.31 -10.48 -4.74
CA TYR A 238 16.87 -10.28 -3.36
C TYR A 238 16.09 -11.50 -2.86
N PRO A 239 16.14 -11.79 -1.55
CA PRO A 239 15.27 -12.80 -0.98
C PRO A 239 13.81 -12.37 -1.15
N HIS A 240 12.96 -13.25 -1.67
CA HIS A 240 11.53 -12.96 -1.76
C HIS A 240 10.94 -12.88 -0.34
N PRO A 241 10.40 -11.74 0.13
CA PRO A 241 10.05 -11.58 1.55
C PRO A 241 8.72 -12.24 1.91
N LEU A 242 7.82 -12.38 0.94
CA LEU A 242 6.47 -12.84 1.18
C LEU A 242 6.38 -14.38 1.14
N PRO A 243 5.49 -14.98 1.93
CA PRO A 243 5.19 -16.39 1.79
C PRO A 243 4.46 -16.64 0.46
N GLY A 244 4.36 -17.91 0.06
CA GLY A 244 3.69 -18.28 -1.19
C GLY A 244 2.22 -17.80 -1.25
N PRO A 245 1.65 -17.68 -2.45
CA PRO A 245 0.33 -17.05 -2.67
C PRO A 245 -0.80 -17.72 -1.88
N LEU A 246 -0.72 -19.04 -1.67
CA LEU A 246 -1.69 -19.77 -0.85
C LEU A 246 -1.67 -19.33 0.62
N VAL A 247 -0.48 -19.20 1.22
CA VAL A 247 -0.32 -18.78 2.61
C VAL A 247 -0.75 -17.32 2.76
N LEU A 248 -0.37 -16.45 1.82
CA LEU A 248 -0.85 -15.07 1.77
C LEU A 248 -2.38 -15.00 1.70
N GLY A 249 -3.00 -15.81 0.83
CA GLY A 249 -4.46 -15.87 0.69
C GLY A 249 -5.16 -16.30 1.98
N LEU A 250 -4.60 -17.30 2.69
CA LEU A 250 -5.12 -17.75 3.98
C LEU A 250 -4.98 -16.67 5.07
N LEU A 251 -3.83 -15.97 5.13
CA LEU A 251 -3.62 -14.88 6.06
C LEU A 251 -4.58 -13.71 5.79
N ALA A 252 -4.78 -13.34 4.52
CA ALA A 252 -5.73 -12.32 4.11
C ALA A 252 -7.17 -12.71 4.47
N ALA A 253 -7.56 -13.96 4.22
CA ALA A 253 -8.88 -14.48 4.59
C ALA A 253 -9.09 -14.50 6.12
N ALA A 254 -8.08 -14.90 6.89
CA ALA A 254 -8.14 -14.90 8.34
C ALA A 254 -8.26 -13.47 8.91
N LEU A 255 -7.51 -12.52 8.37
CA LEU A 255 -7.62 -11.10 8.74
C LEU A 255 -9.02 -10.55 8.41
N LEU A 256 -9.54 -10.82 7.20
CA LEU A 256 -10.89 -10.42 6.80
C LEU A 256 -11.96 -11.03 7.71
N ALA A 257 -11.84 -12.31 8.07
CA ALA A 257 -12.78 -12.96 8.98
C ALA A 257 -12.75 -12.31 10.38
N ALA A 258 -11.55 -11.96 10.89
CA ALA A 258 -11.40 -11.31 12.18
C ALA A 258 -12.05 -9.91 12.21
N VAL A 259 -11.82 -9.09 11.17
CA VAL A 259 -12.44 -7.75 11.10
C VAL A 259 -13.94 -7.79 10.85
N ILE A 260 -14.44 -8.78 10.10
CA ILE A 260 -15.89 -9.01 9.94
C ILE A 260 -16.51 -9.39 11.28
N ALA A 261 -15.88 -10.28 12.04
CA ALA A 261 -16.35 -10.65 13.37
C ALA A 261 -16.33 -9.44 14.32
N PHE A 262 -15.32 -8.60 14.24
CA PHE A 262 -15.23 -7.37 15.03
C PHE A 262 -16.30 -6.35 14.69
N ASP A 263 -16.48 -6.02 13.41
CA ASP A 263 -17.51 -5.07 12.94
C ASP A 263 -18.93 -5.55 13.32
N ARG A 264 -19.13 -6.87 13.48
CA ARG A 264 -20.39 -7.44 13.97
C ARG A 264 -20.62 -7.24 15.46
N LEU A 265 -19.57 -7.25 16.27
CA LEU A 265 -19.67 -7.13 17.73
C LEU A 265 -19.84 -5.67 18.18
N GLY A 266 -19.43 -4.71 17.35
CA GLY A 266 -19.58 -3.28 17.62
C GLY A 266 -20.52 -2.55 16.64
N PRO A 267 -21.79 -2.97 16.46
CA PRO A 267 -22.69 -2.37 15.48
C PRO A 267 -23.13 -0.98 15.93
N VAL A 268 -22.26 0.01 15.71
CA VAL A 268 -22.64 1.42 15.72
C VAL A 268 -22.91 1.79 14.27
N PRO A 269 -24.08 2.37 13.94
CA PRO A 269 -24.44 2.68 12.55
C PRO A 269 -23.38 3.53 11.82
N GLU A 270 -22.65 4.36 12.57
CA GLU A 270 -21.63 5.29 12.05
C GLU A 270 -20.38 4.59 11.46
N THR A 271 -20.06 3.36 11.89
CA THR A 271 -18.85 2.64 11.48
C THR A 271 -19.16 1.24 10.95
N ASP A 272 -20.39 1.03 10.51
CA ASP A 272 -20.92 -0.26 10.09
C ASP A 272 -20.12 -0.85 8.91
N GLY A 273 -19.29 -1.86 9.20
CA GLY A 273 -18.40 -2.51 8.23
C GLY A 273 -17.16 -1.71 7.84
N ALA A 274 -16.86 -0.60 8.55
CA ALA A 274 -15.78 0.30 8.18
C ALA A 274 -14.41 -0.40 8.19
N LEU A 275 -14.15 -1.26 9.18
CA LEU A 275 -12.89 -1.99 9.26
C LEU A 275 -12.81 -3.07 8.18
N THR A 276 -13.90 -3.77 7.89
CA THR A 276 -13.99 -4.75 6.79
C THR A 276 -13.69 -4.11 5.43
N LEU A 277 -14.36 -2.99 5.13
CA LEU A 277 -14.21 -2.26 3.87
C LEU A 277 -12.78 -1.72 3.70
N SER A 278 -12.23 -1.11 4.75
CA SER A 278 -10.88 -0.56 4.73
C SER A 278 -9.82 -1.68 4.62
N THR A 279 -9.99 -2.79 5.33
CA THR A 279 -9.10 -3.97 5.22
C THR A 279 -9.05 -4.47 3.78
N ALA A 280 -10.22 -4.68 3.17
CA ALA A 280 -10.28 -5.20 1.80
C ALA A 280 -9.66 -4.21 0.80
N ALA A 281 -9.92 -2.91 0.95
CA ALA A 281 -9.30 -1.86 0.13
C ALA A 281 -7.78 -1.81 0.27
N VAL A 282 -7.25 -1.94 1.50
CA VAL A 282 -5.81 -1.98 1.76
C VAL A 282 -5.19 -3.23 1.17
N LEU A 283 -5.81 -4.41 1.32
CA LEU A 283 -5.33 -5.65 0.71
C LEU A 283 -5.31 -5.57 -0.82
N GLY A 284 -6.34 -4.98 -1.43
CA GLY A 284 -6.37 -4.73 -2.88
C GLY A 284 -5.26 -3.77 -3.32
N THR A 285 -5.03 -2.70 -2.56
CA THR A 285 -3.93 -1.75 -2.81
C THR A 285 -2.56 -2.44 -2.68
N ALA A 286 -2.36 -3.23 -1.62
CA ALA A 286 -1.12 -3.96 -1.37
C ALA A 286 -0.84 -4.96 -2.51
N LEU A 287 -1.87 -5.66 -3.00
CA LEU A 287 -1.74 -6.58 -4.12
C LEU A 287 -1.22 -5.85 -5.38
N ILE A 288 -1.88 -4.76 -5.79
CA ILE A 288 -1.46 -4.01 -6.97
C ILE A 288 -0.05 -3.42 -6.79
N PHE A 289 0.25 -2.89 -5.60
CA PHE A 289 1.56 -2.34 -5.28
C PHE A 289 2.67 -3.39 -5.39
N TRP A 290 2.42 -4.60 -4.90
CA TRP A 290 3.35 -5.72 -5.01
C TRP A 290 3.53 -6.23 -6.43
N THR A 291 2.43 -6.32 -7.19
CA THR A 291 2.49 -6.76 -8.59
C THR A 291 2.94 -5.68 -9.55
N SER A 292 3.20 -4.46 -9.06
CA SER A 292 3.72 -3.39 -9.90
C SER A 292 5.17 -3.69 -10.32
N ASN A 293 5.47 -3.54 -11.62
CA ASN A 293 6.81 -3.72 -12.18
C ASN A 293 7.78 -2.58 -11.78
N ALA A 294 7.42 -1.73 -10.81
CA ALA A 294 8.27 -0.66 -10.33
C ALA A 294 9.45 -1.27 -9.54
N VAL A 295 10.66 -1.17 -10.09
CA VAL A 295 11.87 -1.69 -9.43
C VAL A 295 12.15 -0.96 -8.11
N ARG A 296 11.94 0.35 -8.10
CA ARG A 296 11.98 1.19 -6.90
C ARG A 296 10.64 1.91 -6.79
N PRO A 297 9.72 1.40 -5.96
CA PRO A 297 8.41 2.02 -5.80
C PRO A 297 8.55 3.47 -5.34
N ASP A 298 7.80 4.36 -5.99
CA ASP A 298 7.71 5.77 -5.67
C ASP A 298 6.27 6.13 -5.24
N PHE A 299 6.02 7.41 -4.99
CA PHE A 299 4.66 7.89 -4.68
C PHE A 299 3.68 7.65 -5.83
N SER A 300 4.14 7.70 -7.08
CA SER A 300 3.29 7.42 -8.24
C SER A 300 2.81 5.97 -8.25
N ALA A 301 3.70 5.02 -7.96
CA ALA A 301 3.37 3.60 -7.84
C ALA A 301 2.37 3.35 -6.70
N LEU A 302 2.57 3.99 -5.54
CA LEU A 302 1.66 3.89 -4.40
C LEU A 302 0.27 4.47 -4.75
N ILE A 303 0.23 5.69 -5.32
CA ILE A 303 -1.02 6.35 -5.72
C ILE A 303 -1.76 5.52 -6.78
N GLY A 304 -1.05 5.03 -7.80
CA GLY A 304 -1.62 4.15 -8.81
C GLY A 304 -2.23 2.89 -8.18
N SER A 305 -1.53 2.29 -7.23
CA SER A 305 -2.02 1.11 -6.51
C SER A 305 -3.25 1.42 -5.67
N MET A 306 -3.32 2.59 -5.04
CA MET A 306 -4.51 3.04 -4.30
C MET A 306 -5.71 3.27 -5.23
N ILE A 307 -5.48 3.87 -6.40
CA ILE A 307 -6.53 4.17 -7.38
C ILE A 307 -7.13 2.90 -7.98
N PHE A 308 -6.31 1.90 -8.27
CA PHE A 308 -6.79 0.66 -8.91
C PHE A 308 -7.14 -0.43 -7.89
N GLY A 309 -6.24 -0.70 -6.94
CA GLY A 309 -6.41 -1.76 -5.96
C GLY A 309 -7.41 -1.42 -4.85
N GLY A 310 -7.44 -0.16 -4.41
CA GLY A 310 -8.33 0.32 -3.34
C GLY A 310 -9.81 0.10 -3.67
N PRO A 311 -10.34 0.62 -4.79
CA PRO A 311 -11.73 0.43 -5.19
C PRO A 311 -12.11 -1.04 -5.42
N LEU A 312 -11.24 -1.83 -6.07
CA LEU A 312 -11.48 -3.26 -6.28
C LEU A 312 -11.61 -4.00 -4.94
N GLY A 313 -10.68 -3.75 -4.02
CA GLY A 313 -10.73 -4.28 -2.67
C GLY A 313 -11.96 -3.81 -1.91
N PHE A 314 -12.32 -2.53 -1.99
CA PHE A 314 -13.51 -1.98 -1.35
C PHE A 314 -14.80 -2.66 -1.83
N ILE A 315 -14.97 -2.85 -3.15
CA ILE A 315 -16.15 -3.53 -3.72
C ILE A 315 -16.25 -4.96 -3.20
N ALA A 316 -15.12 -5.70 -3.19
CA ALA A 316 -15.07 -7.05 -2.65
C ALA A 316 -15.41 -7.07 -1.14
N GLY A 317 -14.85 -6.15 -0.36
CA GLY A 317 -15.16 -5.98 1.06
C GLY A 317 -16.63 -5.66 1.32
N ALA A 318 -17.23 -4.81 0.49
CA ALA A 318 -18.65 -4.46 0.59
C ALA A 318 -19.55 -5.66 0.33
N ALA A 319 -19.22 -6.46 -0.70
CA ALA A 319 -19.91 -7.71 -0.99
C ALA A 319 -19.79 -8.71 0.17
N LEU A 320 -18.58 -8.90 0.71
CA LEU A 320 -18.34 -9.78 1.86
C LEU A 320 -19.10 -9.32 3.11
N TRP A 321 -19.09 -8.02 3.40
CA TRP A 321 -19.82 -7.45 4.53
C TRP A 321 -21.34 -7.64 4.40
N TRP A 322 -21.87 -7.37 3.21
CA TRP A 322 -23.28 -7.60 2.88
C TRP A 322 -23.67 -9.07 2.99
N MET A 323 -22.85 -9.98 2.45
CA MET A 323 -23.07 -11.43 2.57
C MET A 323 -23.04 -11.86 4.03
N ALA A 324 -22.07 -11.39 4.80
CA ALA A 324 -21.99 -11.67 6.22
C ALA A 324 -23.32 -11.31 6.88
N LYS A 325 -23.79 -10.06 6.71
CA LYS A 325 -25.07 -9.59 7.28
C LYS A 325 -26.24 -10.52 6.96
N ARG A 326 -26.32 -11.02 5.72
CA ARG A 326 -27.40 -11.91 5.27
C ARG A 326 -27.31 -13.35 5.79
N LEU A 327 -26.12 -13.93 5.90
CA LEU A 327 -25.93 -15.33 6.26
C LEU A 327 -26.35 -15.67 7.71
N ILE A 328 -26.49 -14.67 8.58
CA ILE A 328 -26.81 -14.87 10.00
C ILE A 328 -28.21 -14.34 10.36
N ALA A 329 -28.80 -13.49 9.51
CA ALA A 329 -30.24 -13.26 9.52
C ALA A 329 -30.92 -14.46 8.84
N GLY A 330 -31.06 -15.57 9.56
CA GLY A 330 -31.86 -16.70 9.10
C GLY A 330 -33.27 -16.24 8.68
N PRO A 331 -33.97 -16.98 7.80
CA PRO A 331 -35.33 -16.65 7.43
C PRO A 331 -36.17 -16.53 8.70
N ALA A 332 -36.93 -15.45 8.81
CA ALA A 332 -37.92 -15.30 9.87
C ALA A 332 -38.78 -16.57 9.88
N ARG A 333 -38.68 -17.34 10.98
CA ARG A 333 -39.64 -18.39 11.30
C ARG A 333 -40.77 -17.77 12.10
#